data_AF-A0A1H1WN78-F1
#
_entry.id   AF-A0A1H1WN78-F1
#
_cell.length_a   1.000
_cell.length_b   1.000
_cell.length_c   1.000
_cell.angle_alpha   90.00
_cell.angle_beta   90.00
_cell.angle_gamma   90.00
#
_symmetry.space_group_name_H-M   'P 1'
#
loop_
_entity.id
_entity.type
_entity.pdbx_description
1 polymer ?
#
loop_
_entity_poly.entity_id
_entity_poly.type
_entity_poly.pdbx_seq_one_letter_code
_entity_poly.pdbx_strand_id
1 'polypeptide(L)'
;MSRGHNRRPYGRYFRPSLKDYEKATFNGFTKRLRPMPNNNLHPEFVAYYLRSPEFRTEMLAFSTMSTRASLNNEMIGHLKISFPSLTDQKYIAWVLKTLDNKIELNHQINTTLESMAQALFKSWFVDFDPAIDNALAAGNPIPDELAARAERRAKAAQQPSPEHPHTLPAEVRQQFPDRFVFTEAMGWVPEGWEAKSLVKIAEYQNGLALQKFRPENEDDYLPVVKIAQLKKGFADGNEKASPNIRPECIVDDGDILFSWSGSLVVDIWCGGKGALNQHLFKVTSKNYPKWFYFQCTSLHLEEFQRIAAGKAVTMGHIKREHLNQAYSAVPPKELLRTLDMTFVPLLDRVIATRIEAKNLASLRDTLLPKLLSGQLRIPDAQAAVDEALVAI
;
A
#
# COMPACT_ATOMS: atom_id res chain seq x y z
N MET A 1 22.86 -8.59 5.48
CA MET A 1 21.68 -8.38 6.35
C MET A 1 21.36 -6.89 6.38
N SER A 2 20.43 -6.43 5.55
CA SER A 2 19.94 -5.04 5.57
C SER A 2 18.42 -5.09 5.63
N ARG A 3 17.84 -4.86 6.82
CA ARG A 3 16.40 -4.74 6.99
C ARG A 3 15.99 -3.32 6.56
N GLY A 4 15.73 -3.15 5.27
CA GLY A 4 15.10 -1.94 4.73
C GLY A 4 13.67 -1.83 5.25
N HIS A 5 13.48 -1.17 6.40
CA HIS A 5 12.14 -0.76 6.83
C HIS A 5 11.65 0.32 5.88
N ASN A 6 10.68 -0.05 5.05
CA ASN A 6 9.99 0.83 4.12
C ASN A 6 9.12 1.81 4.93
N ARG A 7 9.73 2.86 5.48
CA ARG A 7 9.00 3.93 6.19
C ARG A 7 8.25 4.75 5.15
N ARG A 8 6.94 4.51 5.01
CA ARG A 8 6.03 5.35 4.22
C ARG A 8 6.13 6.80 4.74
N PRO A 9 6.35 7.81 3.88
CA PRO A 9 6.51 9.19 4.31
C PRO A 9 5.11 9.78 4.51
N TYR A 10 4.55 9.61 5.71
CA TYR A 10 3.43 10.43 6.10
C TYR A 10 3.92 11.86 6.36
N GLY A 11 3.25 12.84 5.73
CA GLY A 11 3.65 14.24 5.68
C GLY A 11 3.99 14.87 7.04
N ARG A 12 4.94 15.81 7.00
CA ARG A 12 5.46 16.59 8.13
C ARG A 12 4.40 17.54 8.70
N TYR A 13 3.41 17.05 9.43
CA TYR A 13 2.56 17.90 10.28
C TYR A 13 2.15 17.13 11.53
N PHE A 14 2.17 17.84 12.66
CA PHE A 14 1.82 17.45 14.02
C PHE A 14 1.11 16.07 14.15
N ARG A 15 1.87 15.04 14.57
CA ARG A 15 1.35 13.70 14.90
C ARG A 15 1.58 13.41 16.38
N PRO A 16 0.58 13.58 17.26
CA PRO A 16 0.66 13.07 18.61
C PRO A 16 0.71 11.54 18.55
N SER A 17 1.71 10.94 19.21
CA SER A 17 1.76 9.49 19.35
C SER A 17 0.77 9.06 20.42
N LEU A 18 -0.17 8.19 20.05
CA LEU A 18 -0.97 7.41 21.01
C LEU A 18 -0.24 6.13 21.47
N LYS A 19 0.91 5.82 20.86
CA LYS A 19 1.74 4.68 21.19
C LYS A 19 2.84 5.09 22.17
N ASP A 20 3.01 4.33 23.23
CA ASP A 20 4.20 4.44 24.06
C ASP A 20 5.40 3.84 23.33
N TYR A 21 6.45 4.64 23.20
CA TYR A 21 7.74 4.20 22.68
C TYR A 21 8.71 4.06 23.85
N GLU A 22 8.93 2.83 24.26
CA GLU A 22 9.86 2.52 25.34
C GLU A 22 11.27 3.05 24.97
N LYS A 23 11.88 3.83 25.87
CA LYS A 23 13.23 4.41 25.72
C LYS A 23 13.43 5.30 24.48
N ALA A 24 12.38 5.91 23.94
CA ALA A 24 12.52 6.85 22.83
C ALA A 24 13.09 8.22 23.25
N THR A 25 14.00 8.74 22.42
CA THR A 25 14.44 10.15 22.45
C THR A 25 13.75 10.92 21.33
N PHE A 26 13.56 12.22 21.52
CA PHE A 26 13.01 13.11 20.48
C PHE A 26 13.98 14.28 20.23
N ASN A 27 14.01 14.76 18.98
CA ASN A 27 14.93 15.84 18.59
C ASN A 27 14.47 17.21 19.10
N GLY A 28 15.32 18.22 19.00
CA GLY A 28 15.04 19.60 19.46
C GLY A 28 13.88 20.31 18.74
N PHE A 29 13.37 19.74 17.65
CA PHE A 29 12.22 20.27 16.89
C PHE A 29 10.89 19.59 17.28
N THR A 30 10.92 18.64 18.21
CA THR A 30 9.74 17.93 18.69
C THR A 30 9.35 18.47 20.07
N LYS A 31 8.09 18.88 20.22
CA LYS A 31 7.53 19.30 21.51
C LYS A 31 6.64 18.18 22.05
N ARG A 32 6.92 17.74 23.27
CA ARG A 32 6.07 16.79 23.99
C ARG A 32 5.06 17.57 24.82
N LEU A 33 3.79 17.48 24.46
CA LEU A 33 2.68 18.00 25.25
C LEU A 33 2.18 16.89 26.18
N ARG A 34 2.07 17.18 27.47
CA ARG A 34 1.53 16.26 28.47
C ARG A 34 0.46 17.00 29.29
N PRO A 35 -0.77 16.47 29.39
CA PRO A 35 -1.75 16.99 30.33
C PRO A 35 -1.21 16.95 31.77
N MET A 36 -1.43 18.02 32.53
CA MET A 36 -1.06 18.06 33.94
C MET A 36 -2.03 17.18 34.75
N PRO A 37 -1.60 16.53 35.86
CA PRO A 37 -2.41 15.55 36.58
C PRO A 37 -3.80 16.00 37.06
N ASN A 38 -4.06 17.31 37.12
CA ASN A 38 -5.27 17.90 37.70
C ASN A 38 -6.07 18.80 36.72
N ASN A 39 -5.85 18.69 35.40
CA ASN A 39 -6.40 19.64 34.44
C ASN A 39 -7.70 19.21 33.73
N ASN A 40 -8.45 18.22 34.25
CA ASN A 40 -9.68 17.70 33.64
C ASN A 40 -9.56 17.35 32.13
N LEU A 41 -8.34 17.01 31.66
CA LEU A 41 -8.08 16.61 30.28
C LEU A 41 -7.77 15.12 30.18
N HIS A 42 -8.50 14.43 29.31
CA HIS A 42 -8.23 13.04 28.97
C HIS A 42 -7.08 12.97 27.92
N PRO A 43 -5.98 12.23 28.17
CA PRO A 43 -4.82 12.23 27.27
C PRO A 43 -5.12 11.81 25.83
N GLU A 44 -5.97 10.80 25.63
CA GLU A 44 -6.33 10.34 24.28
C GLU A 44 -7.20 11.37 23.55
N PHE A 45 -8.09 12.05 24.28
CA PHE A 45 -8.88 13.15 23.73
C PHE A 45 -7.97 14.27 23.25
N VAL A 46 -6.99 14.67 24.06
CA VAL A 46 -6.01 15.68 23.70
C VAL A 46 -5.25 15.27 22.43
N ALA A 47 -4.86 13.99 22.30
CA ALA A 47 -4.22 13.52 21.09
C ALA A 47 -5.12 13.62 19.85
N TYR A 48 -6.43 13.42 19.96
CA TYR A 48 -7.38 13.63 18.84
C TYR A 48 -7.61 15.11 18.56
N TYR A 49 -7.82 15.92 19.60
CA TYR A 49 -7.99 17.36 19.49
C TYR A 49 -6.81 18.02 18.75
N LEU A 50 -5.58 17.65 19.10
CA LEU A 50 -4.38 18.18 18.45
C LEU A 50 -4.22 17.73 16.98
N ARG A 51 -4.99 16.73 16.53
CA ARG A 51 -5.06 16.29 15.12
C ARG A 51 -6.19 16.97 14.34
N SER A 52 -7.09 17.67 15.02
CA SER A 52 -8.28 18.28 14.43
C SER A 52 -7.93 19.38 13.41
N PRO A 53 -8.76 19.57 12.37
CA PRO A 53 -8.63 20.68 11.44
C PRO A 53 -8.68 22.05 12.14
N GLU A 54 -9.49 22.19 13.19
CA GLU A 54 -9.64 23.40 13.97
C GLU A 54 -8.32 23.78 14.63
N PHE A 55 -7.72 22.84 15.38
CA PHE A 55 -6.43 23.07 16.02
C PHE A 55 -5.33 23.34 14.99
N ARG A 56 -5.32 22.62 13.87
CA ARG A 56 -4.34 22.84 12.80
C ARG A 56 -4.46 24.24 12.19
N THR A 57 -5.67 24.71 11.95
CA THR A 57 -5.93 26.04 11.38
C THR A 57 -5.45 27.14 12.33
N GLU A 58 -5.79 27.03 13.61
CA GLU A 58 -5.32 27.97 14.64
C GLU A 58 -3.78 28.00 14.69
N MET A 59 -3.15 26.82 14.73
CA MET A 59 -1.69 26.70 14.75
C MET A 59 -1.01 27.26 13.49
N LEU A 60 -1.62 27.10 12.32
CA LEU A 60 -1.10 27.66 11.07
C LEU A 60 -1.16 29.19 11.08
N ALA A 61 -2.25 29.79 11.58
CA ALA A 61 -2.39 31.24 11.70
C ALA A 61 -1.30 31.87 12.58
N PHE A 62 -0.91 31.19 13.67
CA PHE A 62 0.22 31.60 14.50
C PHE A 62 1.57 31.48 13.78
N SER A 63 1.73 30.50 12.89
CA SER A 63 3.00 30.24 12.20
C SER A 63 3.30 31.21 11.04
N THR A 64 2.27 31.74 10.38
CA THR A 64 2.39 32.70 9.25
C THR A 64 2.94 34.07 9.63
N MET A 65 3.03 34.39 10.92
CA MET A 65 3.58 35.65 11.42
C MET A 65 5.12 35.64 11.65
N SER A 66 5.83 34.56 11.32
CA SER A 66 7.30 34.48 11.48
C SER A 66 8.04 34.00 10.23
N THR A 67 9.23 34.55 9.98
CA THR A 67 10.10 34.23 8.82
C THR A 67 10.65 32.80 8.84
N ARG A 68 10.56 32.08 9.97
CA ARG A 68 10.77 30.64 10.09
C ARG A 68 9.61 30.05 10.87
N ALA A 69 8.75 29.27 10.22
CA ALA A 69 7.63 28.58 10.87
C ALA A 69 8.14 27.68 12.02
N SER A 70 8.09 28.20 13.24
CA SER A 70 8.54 27.54 14.46
C SER A 70 7.61 27.92 15.60
N LEU A 71 7.11 26.91 16.31
CA LEU A 71 6.27 27.11 17.48
C LEU A 71 7.16 27.24 18.70
N ASN A 72 7.31 28.46 19.21
CA ASN A 72 8.02 28.69 20.46
C ASN A 72 7.08 28.41 21.66
N ASN A 73 7.65 28.30 22.86
CA ASN A 73 6.87 27.94 24.06
C ASN A 73 5.85 29.03 24.45
N GLU A 74 6.13 30.29 24.14
CA GLU A 74 5.25 31.42 24.44
C GLU A 74 3.97 31.37 23.57
N MET A 75 4.12 31.07 22.28
CA MET A 75 3.00 30.86 21.36
C MET A 75 2.09 29.71 21.83
N ILE A 76 2.69 28.61 22.31
CA ILE A 76 1.93 27.47 22.86
C ILE A 76 1.19 27.87 24.14
N GLY A 77 1.79 28.73 24.98
CA GLY A 77 1.19 29.21 26.22
C GLY A 77 -0.07 30.07 26.02
N HIS A 78 -0.23 30.69 24.85
CA HIS A 78 -1.40 31.52 24.53
C HIS A 78 -2.56 30.75 23.87
N LEU A 79 -2.37 29.47 23.54
CA LEU A 79 -3.42 28.65 22.93
C LEU A 79 -4.55 28.41 23.92
N LYS A 80 -5.75 28.89 23.60
CA LYS A 80 -6.95 28.65 24.39
C LYS A 80 -7.68 27.45 23.81
N ILE A 81 -7.73 26.36 24.57
CA ILE A 81 -8.43 25.15 24.18
C ILE A 81 -9.79 25.13 24.87
N SER A 82 -10.87 25.10 24.08
CA SER A 82 -12.19 24.72 24.58
C SER A 82 -12.32 23.21 24.49
N PHE A 83 -12.79 22.57 25.55
CA PHE A 83 -12.96 21.13 25.63
C PHE A 83 -14.22 20.77 26.40
N PRO A 84 -14.87 19.65 26.05
CA PRO A 84 -16.12 19.24 26.68
C PRO A 84 -15.87 18.62 28.06
N SER A 85 -16.94 18.16 28.72
CA SER A 85 -16.82 17.52 30.03
C SER A 85 -15.87 16.32 30.00
N LEU A 86 -15.27 15.94 31.14
CA LEU A 86 -14.35 14.80 31.19
C LEU A 86 -15.03 13.50 30.72
N THR A 87 -16.33 13.36 30.96
CA THR A 87 -17.14 12.23 30.47
C THR A 87 -17.20 12.22 28.94
N ASP A 88 -17.53 13.36 28.33
CA ASP A 88 -17.60 13.49 26.87
C ASP A 88 -16.22 13.30 26.23
N GLN A 89 -15.15 13.82 26.84
CA GLN A 89 -13.79 13.62 26.35
C GLN A 89 -13.41 12.14 26.28
N LYS A 90 -13.70 11.37 27.33
CA LYS A 90 -13.46 9.92 27.36
C LYS A 90 -14.24 9.21 26.26
N TYR A 91 -15.50 9.62 26.07
CA TYR A 91 -16.36 9.03 25.05
C TYR A 91 -15.86 9.33 23.64
N ILE A 92 -15.62 10.61 23.32
CA ILE A 92 -15.08 11.05 22.02
C ILE A 92 -13.78 10.31 21.73
N ALA A 93 -12.88 10.22 22.72
CA ALA A 93 -11.63 9.48 22.57
C ALA A 93 -11.87 8.01 22.27
N TRP A 94 -12.80 7.35 22.97
CA TRP A 94 -13.12 5.95 22.76
C TRP A 94 -13.70 5.67 21.36
N VAL A 95 -14.64 6.49 20.88
CA VAL A 95 -15.22 6.37 19.52
C VAL A 95 -14.12 6.46 18.46
N LEU A 96 -13.30 7.51 18.53
CA LEU A 96 -12.24 7.74 17.54
C LEU A 96 -11.12 6.69 17.61
N LYS A 97 -10.82 6.21 18.83
CA LYS A 97 -9.85 5.12 19.05
C LYS A 97 -10.33 3.80 18.50
N THR A 98 -11.63 3.51 18.58
CA THR A 98 -12.22 2.31 17.98
C THR A 98 -11.99 2.27 16.47
N LEU A 99 -12.20 3.41 15.79
CA LEU A 99 -11.91 3.55 14.36
C LEU A 99 -10.40 3.41 14.06
N ASP A 100 -9.53 4.11 14.80
CA ASP A 100 -8.07 4.02 14.61
C ASP A 100 -7.54 2.59 14.84
N ASN A 101 -8.06 1.87 15.84
CA ASN A 101 -7.69 0.48 16.11
C ASN A 101 -8.05 -0.45 14.94
N LYS A 102 -9.25 -0.28 14.37
CA LYS A 102 -9.70 -1.07 13.21
C LYS A 102 -8.90 -0.74 11.95
N ILE A 103 -8.56 0.54 11.71
CA ILE A 103 -7.67 0.97 10.63
C ILE A 103 -6.30 0.30 10.76
N GLU A 104 -5.71 0.31 11.97
CA GLU A 104 -4.43 -0.34 12.23
C GLU A 104 -4.49 -1.86 12.03
N LEU A 105 -5.56 -2.51 12.49
CA LEU A 105 -5.79 -3.94 12.24
C LEU A 105 -5.86 -4.23 10.74
N ASN A 106 -6.58 -3.41 9.96
CA ASN A 106 -6.64 -3.56 8.51
C ASN A 106 -5.29 -3.37 7.84
N HIS A 107 -4.44 -2.45 8.33
CA HIS A 107 -3.07 -2.31 7.84
C HIS A 107 -2.21 -3.53 8.14
N GLN A 108 -2.38 -4.16 9.31
CA GLN A 108 -1.69 -5.39 9.66
C GLN A 108 -2.16 -6.57 8.80
N ILE A 109 -3.48 -6.72 8.61
CA ILE A 109 -4.06 -7.74 7.72
C ILE A 109 -3.48 -7.58 6.30
N ASN A 110 -3.52 -6.36 5.74
CA ASN A 110 -2.96 -6.09 4.41
C ASN A 110 -1.47 -6.45 4.32
N THR A 111 -0.66 -6.07 5.32
CA THR A 111 0.77 -6.38 5.35
C THR A 111 1.02 -7.89 5.34
N THR A 112 0.23 -8.65 6.10
CA THR A 112 0.31 -10.10 6.15
C THR A 112 -0.11 -10.73 4.81
N LEU A 113 -1.24 -10.31 4.23
CA LEU A 113 -1.74 -10.85 2.96
C LEU A 113 -0.79 -10.56 1.79
N GLU A 114 -0.25 -9.34 1.71
CA GLU A 114 0.76 -8.97 0.71
C GLU A 114 2.03 -9.81 0.87
N SER A 115 2.48 -10.02 2.11
CA SER A 115 3.65 -10.86 2.41
C SER A 115 3.42 -12.33 2.03
N MET A 116 2.23 -12.88 2.32
CA MET A 116 1.84 -14.22 1.92
C MET A 116 1.84 -14.36 0.40
N ALA A 117 1.16 -13.44 -0.31
CA ALA A 117 1.09 -13.47 -1.77
C ALA A 117 2.49 -13.35 -2.40
N GLN A 118 3.37 -12.47 -1.88
CA GLN A 118 4.74 -12.35 -2.37
C GLN A 118 5.57 -13.60 -2.09
N ALA A 119 5.43 -14.21 -0.90
CA ALA A 119 6.14 -15.43 -0.55
C ALA A 119 5.73 -16.61 -1.43
N LEU A 120 4.42 -16.80 -1.65
CA LEU A 120 3.89 -17.84 -2.54
C LEU A 120 4.35 -17.60 -3.99
N PHE A 121 4.25 -16.37 -4.48
CA PHE A 121 4.69 -16.04 -5.84
C PHE A 121 6.19 -16.30 -6.02
N LYS A 122 7.01 -15.87 -5.05
CA LYS A 122 8.45 -16.12 -5.08
C LYS A 122 8.76 -17.63 -5.06
N SER A 123 8.14 -18.38 -4.16
CA SER A 123 8.31 -19.83 -4.05
C SER A 123 7.97 -20.54 -5.37
N TRP A 124 6.80 -20.22 -5.95
CA TRP A 124 6.27 -20.99 -7.09
C TRP A 124 6.82 -20.53 -8.44
N PHE A 125 7.10 -19.24 -8.63
CA PHE A 125 7.46 -18.66 -9.94
C PHE A 125 8.90 -18.16 -10.05
N VAL A 126 9.63 -18.07 -8.93
CA VAL A 126 11.02 -17.60 -8.91
C VAL A 126 11.96 -18.68 -8.40
N ASP A 127 11.66 -19.29 -7.26
CA ASP A 127 12.47 -20.36 -6.71
C ASP A 127 12.11 -21.73 -7.31
N PHE A 128 10.92 -21.85 -7.91
CA PHE A 128 10.37 -23.07 -8.51
C PHE A 128 10.22 -24.24 -7.51
N ASP A 129 9.94 -23.93 -6.25
CA ASP A 129 9.88 -24.93 -5.17
C ASP A 129 8.97 -26.12 -5.49
N PRO A 130 7.74 -25.95 -6.02
CA PRO A 130 6.88 -27.10 -6.34
C PRO A 130 7.45 -27.98 -7.45
N ALA A 131 8.11 -27.39 -8.46
CA ALA A 131 8.72 -28.13 -9.55
C ALA A 131 9.98 -28.89 -9.08
N ILE A 132 10.76 -28.29 -8.18
CA ILE A 132 11.87 -28.97 -7.50
C ILE A 132 11.36 -30.15 -6.68
N ASP A 133 10.31 -29.95 -5.88
CA ASP A 133 9.72 -31.01 -5.08
C ASP A 133 9.22 -32.17 -5.96
N ASN A 134 8.63 -31.89 -7.12
CA ASN A 134 8.16 -32.89 -8.07
C ASN A 134 9.32 -33.62 -8.76
N ALA A 135 10.34 -32.90 -9.21
CA ALA A 135 11.53 -33.48 -9.83
C ALA A 135 12.25 -34.45 -8.89
N LEU A 136 12.46 -34.06 -7.63
CA LEU A 136 13.06 -34.91 -6.61
C LEU A 136 12.21 -36.16 -6.31
N ALA A 137 10.89 -36.01 -6.23
CA ALA A 137 9.97 -37.14 -6.00
C ALA A 137 9.95 -38.13 -7.17
N ALA A 138 10.11 -37.64 -8.41
CA ALA A 138 10.18 -38.45 -9.62
C ALA A 138 11.59 -39.03 -9.88
N GLY A 139 12.60 -38.64 -9.11
CA GLY A 139 14.01 -39.01 -9.34
C GLY A 139 14.66 -38.32 -10.54
N ASN A 140 14.08 -37.21 -11.03
CA ASN A 140 14.66 -36.40 -12.09
C ASN A 140 15.79 -35.51 -11.54
N PRO A 141 16.85 -35.25 -12.34
CA PRO A 141 17.95 -34.38 -11.90
C PRO A 141 17.52 -32.92 -11.78
N ILE A 142 18.05 -32.22 -10.79
CA ILE A 142 17.96 -30.76 -10.66
C ILE A 142 19.20 -30.15 -11.34
N PRO A 143 19.04 -29.19 -12.28
CA PRO A 143 20.17 -28.49 -12.86
C PRO A 143 21.05 -27.79 -11.81
N ASP A 144 22.38 -27.76 -12.04
CA ASP A 144 23.36 -27.22 -11.09
C ASP A 144 23.06 -25.76 -10.71
N GLU A 145 22.58 -24.94 -11.64
CA GLU A 145 22.21 -23.54 -11.40
C GLU A 145 20.99 -23.39 -10.47
N LEU A 146 20.19 -24.45 -10.32
CA LEU A 146 19.04 -24.52 -9.41
C LEU A 146 19.39 -25.22 -8.08
N ALA A 147 20.59 -25.79 -7.93
CA ALA A 147 20.99 -26.53 -6.72
C ALA A 147 20.84 -25.68 -5.43
N ALA A 148 21.27 -24.41 -5.46
CA ALA A 148 21.12 -23.50 -4.33
C ALA A 148 19.65 -23.22 -3.97
N ARG A 149 18.73 -23.31 -4.93
CA ARG A 149 17.28 -23.20 -4.68
C ARG A 149 16.77 -24.48 -4.02
N ALA A 150 17.15 -25.64 -4.55
CA ALA A 150 16.79 -26.93 -3.99
C ALA A 150 17.30 -27.13 -2.55
N GLU A 151 18.52 -26.70 -2.24
CA GLU A 151 19.04 -26.73 -0.87
C GLU A 151 18.24 -25.86 0.10
N ARG A 152 17.86 -24.64 -0.33
CA ARG A 152 17.01 -23.76 0.49
C ARG A 152 15.64 -24.39 0.72
N ARG A 153 15.07 -25.02 -0.30
CA ARG A 153 13.81 -25.73 -0.21
C ARG A 153 13.89 -26.92 0.77
N ALA A 154 14.95 -27.72 0.69
CA ALA A 154 15.18 -28.84 1.60
C ALA A 154 15.32 -28.39 3.07
N LYS A 155 16.06 -27.28 3.32
CA LYS A 155 16.18 -26.70 4.67
C LYS A 155 14.84 -26.19 5.20
N ALA A 156 14.02 -25.57 4.36
CA ALA A 156 12.69 -25.10 4.75
C ALA A 156 11.76 -26.28 5.11
N ALA A 157 11.81 -27.38 4.35
CA ALA A 157 11.02 -28.58 4.61
C ALA A 157 11.36 -29.27 5.96
N GLN A 158 12.59 -29.13 6.45
CA GLN A 158 13.04 -29.68 7.74
C GLN A 158 12.54 -28.88 8.97
N GLN A 159 11.98 -27.68 8.77
CA GLN A 159 11.37 -26.88 9.82
C GLN A 159 9.86 -26.70 9.55
N PRO A 160 9.07 -27.80 9.56
CA PRO A 160 7.64 -27.69 9.34
C PRO A 160 6.99 -26.89 10.48
N SER A 161 6.16 -25.91 10.12
CA SER A 161 5.21 -25.33 11.07
C SER A 161 3.98 -26.24 11.12
N PRO A 162 3.54 -26.71 12.31
CA PRO A 162 2.31 -27.51 12.45
C PRO A 162 1.07 -26.81 11.91
N GLU A 163 1.08 -25.47 11.91
CA GLU A 163 -0.03 -24.64 11.43
C GLU A 163 0.03 -24.37 9.91
N HIS A 164 1.20 -24.54 9.28
CA HIS A 164 1.45 -24.19 7.88
C HIS A 164 2.33 -25.26 7.24
N PRO A 165 1.77 -26.41 6.82
CA PRO A 165 2.54 -27.42 6.10
C PRO A 165 3.14 -26.79 4.84
N HIS A 166 4.45 -26.95 4.67
CA HIS A 166 5.21 -26.41 3.53
C HIS A 166 4.82 -27.04 2.18
N THR A 167 3.83 -27.94 2.15
CA THR A 167 3.46 -28.75 1.00
C THR A 167 2.11 -28.32 0.46
N LEU A 168 2.08 -28.06 -0.85
CA LEU A 168 0.85 -27.78 -1.58
C LEU A 168 -0.14 -28.96 -1.48
N PRO A 169 -1.45 -28.70 -1.54
CA PRO A 169 -2.44 -29.75 -1.79
C PRO A 169 -2.03 -30.58 -3.00
N ALA A 170 -2.23 -31.90 -2.93
CA ALA A 170 -1.76 -32.83 -3.97
C ALA A 170 -2.29 -32.45 -5.36
N GLU A 171 -3.55 -32.03 -5.46
CA GLU A 171 -4.19 -31.61 -6.71
C GLU A 171 -3.50 -30.39 -7.35
N VAL A 172 -3.07 -29.43 -6.53
CA VAL A 172 -2.35 -28.23 -7.00
C VAL A 172 -0.91 -28.61 -7.36
N ARG A 173 -0.26 -29.44 -6.54
CA ARG A 173 1.11 -29.91 -6.75
C ARG A 173 1.28 -30.66 -8.07
N GLN A 174 0.32 -31.50 -8.45
CA GLN A 174 0.37 -32.30 -9.69
C GLN A 174 0.35 -31.45 -10.97
N GLN A 175 -0.06 -30.18 -10.89
CA GLN A 175 -0.05 -29.29 -12.06
C GLN A 175 1.30 -28.61 -12.30
N PHE A 176 2.26 -28.76 -11.38
CA PHE A 176 3.63 -28.32 -11.60
C PHE A 176 4.43 -29.43 -12.29
N PRO A 177 5.28 -29.11 -13.27
CA PRO A 177 6.10 -30.10 -13.94
C PRO A 177 7.17 -30.66 -12.98
N ASP A 178 7.73 -31.82 -13.32
CA ASP A 178 8.79 -32.52 -12.59
C ASP A 178 10.15 -32.45 -13.30
N ARG A 179 10.26 -31.60 -14.33
CA ARG A 179 11.45 -31.42 -15.17
C ARG A 179 11.70 -29.95 -15.45
N PHE A 180 12.93 -29.66 -15.86
CA PHE A 180 13.39 -28.32 -16.21
C PHE A 180 13.96 -28.30 -17.63
N VAL A 181 13.76 -27.18 -18.32
CA VAL A 181 14.29 -26.91 -19.65
C VAL A 181 15.07 -25.60 -19.62
N PHE A 182 16.17 -25.54 -20.39
CA PHE A 182 16.97 -24.33 -20.50
C PHE A 182 16.37 -23.37 -21.52
N THR A 183 16.34 -22.09 -21.18
CA THR A 183 15.93 -20.99 -22.05
C THR A 183 17.01 -19.93 -22.09
N GLU A 184 17.28 -19.34 -23.25
CA GLU A 184 18.31 -18.29 -23.37
C GLU A 184 17.97 -17.05 -22.54
N ALA A 185 16.68 -16.72 -22.40
CA ALA A 185 16.23 -15.51 -21.72
C ALA A 185 16.25 -15.59 -20.19
N MET A 186 16.06 -16.78 -19.60
CA MET A 186 15.89 -16.96 -18.15
C MET A 186 16.73 -18.08 -17.54
N GLY A 187 17.49 -18.82 -18.35
CA GLY A 187 18.15 -20.05 -17.92
C GLY A 187 17.14 -21.17 -17.72
N TRP A 188 17.34 -21.98 -16.68
CA TRP A 188 16.47 -23.11 -16.38
C TRP A 188 15.11 -22.68 -15.84
N VAL A 189 14.06 -23.11 -16.53
CA VAL A 189 12.65 -22.92 -16.12
C VAL A 189 11.95 -24.28 -16.10
N PRO A 190 10.83 -24.42 -15.37
CA PRO A 190 10.08 -25.66 -15.37
C PRO A 190 9.57 -26.02 -16.78
N GLU A 191 9.55 -27.31 -17.11
CA GLU A 191 9.11 -27.78 -18.43
C GLU A 191 7.69 -27.29 -18.77
N GLY A 192 7.50 -26.82 -20.01
CA GLY A 192 6.23 -26.25 -20.47
C GLY A 192 5.98 -24.80 -20.03
N TRP A 193 6.90 -24.16 -19.29
CA TRP A 193 6.83 -22.74 -18.98
C TRP A 193 7.57 -21.92 -20.04
N GLU A 194 7.05 -20.72 -20.33
CA GLU A 194 7.62 -19.79 -21.30
C GLU A 194 8.31 -18.62 -20.59
N ALA A 195 9.45 -18.14 -21.11
CA ALA A 195 10.05 -16.88 -20.68
C ALA A 195 9.44 -15.71 -21.46
N LYS A 196 8.67 -14.83 -20.79
CA LYS A 196 8.04 -13.66 -21.43
C LYS A 196 8.48 -12.37 -20.78
N SER A 197 8.72 -11.35 -21.60
CA SER A 197 8.98 -10.00 -21.09
C SER A 197 7.70 -9.36 -20.53
N LEU A 198 7.85 -8.37 -19.64
CA LEU A 198 6.71 -7.68 -19.04
C LEU A 198 5.75 -7.11 -20.08
N VAL A 199 6.24 -6.57 -21.20
CA VAL A 199 5.41 -6.02 -22.28
C VAL A 199 4.60 -7.09 -23.04
N LYS A 200 4.98 -8.38 -22.92
CA LYS A 200 4.20 -9.51 -23.44
C LYS A 200 3.20 -10.06 -22.41
N ILE A 201 3.40 -9.76 -21.13
CA ILE A 201 2.52 -10.18 -20.02
C ILE A 201 1.43 -9.12 -19.78
N ALA A 202 1.76 -7.84 -19.86
CA ALA A 202 0.84 -6.75 -19.58
C ALA A 202 1.05 -5.52 -20.48
N GLU A 203 -0.03 -4.75 -20.63
CA GLU A 203 -0.06 -3.43 -21.23
C GLU A 203 0.27 -2.39 -20.15
N TYR A 204 1.26 -1.54 -20.44
CA TYR A 204 1.66 -0.43 -19.57
C TYR A 204 1.19 0.87 -20.24
N GLN A 205 0.00 1.36 -19.90
CA GLN A 205 -0.58 2.54 -20.53
C GLN A 205 -0.23 3.82 -19.77
N ASN A 206 0.35 4.81 -20.45
CA ASN A 206 0.68 6.11 -19.86
C ASN A 206 -0.59 6.92 -19.56
N GLY A 207 -0.56 7.66 -18.45
CA GLY A 207 -1.53 8.71 -18.18
C GLY A 207 -1.35 9.96 -19.06
N LEU A 208 -2.03 11.04 -18.68
CA LEU A 208 -2.06 12.31 -19.43
C LEU A 208 -1.24 13.42 -18.76
N ALA A 209 -0.84 14.40 -19.58
CA ALA A 209 -0.37 15.70 -19.10
C ALA A 209 -1.57 16.51 -18.57
N LEU A 210 -2.06 16.16 -17.38
CA LEU A 210 -3.35 16.63 -16.83
C LEU A 210 -3.46 18.15 -16.66
N GLN A 211 -2.35 18.88 -16.69
CA GLN A 211 -2.35 20.35 -16.74
C GLN A 211 -3.12 20.91 -17.95
N LYS A 212 -3.24 20.13 -19.03
CA LYS A 212 -3.99 20.46 -20.26
C LYS A 212 -5.47 20.07 -20.18
N PHE A 213 -5.89 19.37 -19.14
CA PHE A 213 -7.24 18.83 -18.97
C PHE A 213 -7.86 19.38 -17.68
N ARG A 214 -7.90 20.71 -17.54
CA ARG A 214 -8.54 21.33 -16.37
C ARG A 214 -10.07 21.18 -16.47
N PRO A 215 -10.77 20.97 -15.35
CA PRO A 215 -12.23 20.88 -15.36
C PRO A 215 -12.83 22.25 -15.72
N GLU A 216 -13.97 22.22 -16.43
CA GLU A 216 -14.75 23.43 -16.73
C GLU A 216 -15.63 23.84 -15.53
N ASN A 217 -16.09 22.87 -14.75
CA ASN A 217 -16.86 23.03 -13.53
C ASN A 217 -16.04 22.57 -12.32
N GLU A 218 -15.95 23.39 -11.27
CA GLU A 218 -15.21 23.03 -10.06
C GLU A 218 -15.82 21.89 -9.23
N ASP A 219 -17.11 21.60 -9.43
CA ASP A 219 -17.85 20.54 -8.76
C ASP A 219 -17.84 19.21 -9.53
N ASP A 220 -17.50 19.23 -10.83
CA ASP A 220 -17.41 18.03 -11.66
C ASP A 220 -15.96 17.81 -12.11
N TYR A 221 -15.23 17.02 -11.32
CA TYR A 221 -13.82 16.77 -11.54
C TYR A 221 -13.37 15.38 -11.10
N LEU A 222 -12.24 14.95 -11.66
CA LEU A 222 -11.48 13.81 -11.19
C LEU A 222 -10.26 14.29 -10.41
N PRO A 223 -10.00 13.75 -9.20
CA PRO A 223 -8.78 14.06 -8.49
C PRO A 223 -7.57 13.47 -9.23
N VAL A 224 -6.50 14.24 -9.35
CA VAL A 224 -5.31 13.85 -10.10
C VAL A 224 -4.44 12.88 -9.28
N VAL A 225 -4.13 11.74 -9.87
CA VAL A 225 -3.26 10.71 -9.29
C VAL A 225 -1.85 10.87 -9.85
N LYS A 226 -0.94 11.42 -9.04
CA LYS A 226 0.51 11.46 -9.29
C LYS A 226 1.24 10.45 -8.41
N ILE A 227 2.56 10.36 -8.58
CA ILE A 227 3.46 9.53 -7.76
C ILE A 227 3.27 9.82 -6.26
N ALA A 228 3.06 11.08 -5.88
CA ALA A 228 2.84 11.46 -4.48
C ALA A 228 1.54 10.85 -3.92
N GLN A 229 0.42 10.98 -4.65
CA GLN A 229 -0.87 10.40 -4.29
C GLN A 229 -0.84 8.87 -4.28
N LEU A 230 -0.17 8.25 -5.27
CA LEU A 230 0.05 6.80 -5.29
C LEU A 230 0.76 6.32 -4.02
N LYS A 231 1.86 6.99 -3.61
CA LYS A 231 2.58 6.67 -2.36
C LYS A 231 1.76 6.96 -1.10
N LYS A 232 0.85 7.93 -1.15
CA LYS A 232 -0.06 8.29 -0.05
C LYS A 232 -1.22 7.29 0.08
N GLY A 233 -1.60 6.64 -1.02
CA GLY A 233 -2.73 5.72 -1.12
C GLY A 233 -4.09 6.39 -1.39
N PHE A 234 -4.11 7.71 -1.61
CA PHE A 234 -5.32 8.46 -1.96
C PHE A 234 -5.00 9.78 -2.67
N ALA A 235 -5.99 10.31 -3.39
CA ALA A 235 -5.92 11.62 -4.00
C ALA A 235 -6.81 12.59 -3.21
N ASP A 236 -6.23 13.70 -2.75
CA ASP A 236 -6.89 14.67 -1.86
C ASP A 236 -7.70 15.74 -2.61
N GLY A 237 -7.79 15.66 -3.95
CA GLY A 237 -8.57 16.59 -4.76
C GLY A 237 -7.97 17.98 -4.91
N ASN A 238 -6.78 18.24 -4.33
CA ASN A 238 -6.07 19.52 -4.47
C ASN A 238 -5.73 19.86 -5.92
N GLU A 239 -5.49 18.84 -6.74
CA GLU A 239 -5.32 18.98 -8.17
C GLU A 239 -6.44 18.23 -8.87
N LYS A 240 -7.11 18.94 -9.77
CA LYS A 240 -8.33 18.52 -10.44
C LYS A 240 -8.08 18.36 -11.93
N ALA A 241 -8.71 17.36 -12.53
CA ALA A 241 -8.78 17.17 -13.97
C ALA A 241 -10.23 17.07 -14.43
N SER A 242 -10.47 17.41 -15.68
CA SER A 242 -11.75 17.18 -16.34
C SER A 242 -12.09 15.69 -16.30
N PRO A 243 -13.36 15.32 -16.03
CA PRO A 243 -13.83 13.95 -16.16
C PRO A 243 -13.88 13.50 -17.62
N ASN A 244 -13.91 14.44 -18.57
CA ASN A 244 -13.90 14.17 -20.02
C ASN A 244 -12.47 13.92 -20.53
N ILE A 245 -11.87 12.84 -20.04
CA ILE A 245 -10.58 12.31 -20.50
C ILE A 245 -10.76 10.89 -21.03
N ARG A 246 -9.76 10.40 -21.76
CA ARG A 246 -9.79 9.03 -22.28
C ARG A 246 -10.01 8.02 -21.14
N PRO A 247 -10.93 7.04 -21.28
CA PRO A 247 -11.25 6.08 -20.23
C PRO A 247 -10.04 5.30 -19.68
N GLU A 248 -9.03 5.03 -20.51
CA GLU A 248 -7.81 4.31 -20.10
C GLU A 248 -6.93 5.14 -19.15
N CYS A 249 -7.18 6.46 -19.08
CA CYS A 249 -6.51 7.38 -18.16
C CYS A 249 -7.37 7.67 -16.92
N ILE A 250 -8.51 7.01 -16.76
CA ILE A 250 -9.30 7.01 -15.52
C ILE A 250 -8.94 5.74 -14.74
N VAL A 251 -8.72 5.91 -13.43
CA VAL A 251 -8.40 4.82 -12.51
C VAL A 251 -9.49 4.67 -11.47
N ASP A 252 -9.73 3.42 -11.06
CA ASP A 252 -10.69 3.03 -10.03
C ASP A 252 -10.02 2.12 -8.99
N ASP A 253 -10.71 1.88 -7.87
CA ASP A 253 -10.21 1.00 -6.82
C ASP A 253 -9.94 -0.42 -7.38
N GLY A 254 -8.75 -0.95 -7.07
CA GLY A 254 -8.26 -2.22 -7.57
C GLY A 254 -7.43 -2.14 -8.86
N ASP A 255 -7.25 -0.96 -9.47
CA ASP A 255 -6.34 -0.79 -10.61
C ASP A 255 -4.87 -0.88 -10.20
N ILE A 256 -4.02 -1.42 -11.07
CA ILE A 256 -2.57 -1.51 -10.82
C ILE A 256 -1.87 -0.33 -11.43
N LEU A 257 -1.16 0.43 -10.60
CA LEU A 257 -0.42 1.61 -11.02
C LEU A 257 1.08 1.40 -10.81
N PHE A 258 1.86 1.82 -11.81
CA PHE A 258 3.32 1.77 -11.74
C PHE A 258 3.91 3.14 -12.09
N SER A 259 4.60 3.78 -11.14
CA SER A 259 5.39 4.97 -11.44
C SER A 259 6.70 4.61 -12.14
N TRP A 260 6.90 5.16 -13.33
CA TRP A 260 8.07 4.85 -14.18
C TRP A 260 9.15 5.93 -14.15
N SER A 261 8.92 7.02 -13.39
CA SER A 261 9.86 8.13 -13.22
C SER A 261 9.87 8.61 -11.77
N GLY A 262 10.95 9.27 -11.35
CA GLY A 262 11.12 9.76 -9.98
C GLY A 262 11.21 8.62 -8.97
N SER A 263 10.27 8.57 -8.01
CA SER A 263 10.15 7.44 -7.07
C SER A 263 9.36 6.31 -7.71
N LEU A 264 10.05 5.27 -8.19
CA LEU A 264 9.41 4.08 -8.76
C LEU A 264 8.73 3.23 -7.67
N VAL A 265 7.45 2.93 -7.89
CA VAL A 265 6.58 2.14 -7.02
C VAL A 265 5.51 1.47 -7.88
N VAL A 266 5.21 0.21 -7.57
CA VAL A 266 4.07 -0.53 -8.10
C VAL A 266 3.10 -0.71 -6.96
N ASP A 267 1.83 -0.36 -7.15
CA ASP A 267 0.82 -0.51 -6.11
C ASP A 267 -0.58 -0.74 -6.71
N ILE A 268 -1.45 -1.34 -5.90
CA ILE A 268 -2.87 -1.47 -6.21
C ILE A 268 -3.58 -0.23 -5.67
N TRP A 269 -4.16 0.55 -6.56
CA TRP A 269 -4.85 1.78 -6.22
C TRP A 269 -6.11 1.48 -5.41
N CYS A 270 -6.29 2.15 -4.28
CA CYS A 270 -7.48 2.06 -3.42
C CYS A 270 -7.94 3.46 -2.98
N GLY A 271 -7.63 4.47 -3.79
CA GLY A 271 -7.84 5.89 -3.49
C GLY A 271 -9.18 6.44 -4.00
N GLY A 272 -10.01 5.64 -4.65
CA GLY A 272 -11.23 6.03 -5.34
C GLY A 272 -10.98 6.44 -6.79
N LYS A 273 -12.03 6.87 -7.49
CA LYS A 273 -11.94 7.27 -8.89
C LYS A 273 -10.99 8.47 -9.07
N GLY A 274 -10.13 8.44 -10.09
CA GLY A 274 -9.16 9.51 -10.33
C GLY A 274 -8.61 9.56 -11.76
N ALA A 275 -7.89 10.65 -12.06
CA ALA A 275 -7.24 10.86 -13.36
C ALA A 275 -5.75 10.52 -13.29
N LEU A 276 -5.28 9.65 -14.18
CA LEU A 276 -3.91 9.13 -14.22
C LEU A 276 -2.94 10.14 -14.83
N ASN A 277 -1.90 10.53 -14.08
CA ASN A 277 -0.84 11.40 -14.58
C ASN A 277 0.15 10.68 -15.51
N GLN A 278 0.73 11.40 -16.47
CA GLN A 278 1.70 10.90 -17.48
C GLN A 278 2.89 10.08 -16.92
N HIS A 279 3.31 10.35 -15.69
CA HIS A 279 4.43 9.68 -15.01
C HIS A 279 4.06 8.34 -14.35
N LEU A 280 2.81 7.92 -14.50
CA LEU A 280 2.28 6.64 -14.05
C LEU A 280 1.82 5.82 -15.25
N PHE A 281 2.01 4.51 -15.15
CA PHE A 281 1.34 3.53 -15.98
C PHE A 281 0.12 2.97 -15.25
N LYS A 282 -1.00 2.80 -15.97
CA LYS A 282 -2.04 1.83 -15.61
C LYS A 282 -1.65 0.50 -16.27
N VAL A 283 -1.53 -0.54 -15.45
CA VAL A 283 -1.06 -1.86 -15.87
C VAL A 283 -2.26 -2.81 -15.98
N THR A 284 -2.48 -3.34 -17.18
CA THR A 284 -3.62 -4.22 -17.49
C THR A 284 -3.18 -5.41 -18.30
N SER A 285 -3.92 -6.52 -18.24
CA SER A 285 -3.68 -7.65 -19.14
C SER A 285 -4.99 -8.29 -19.56
N LYS A 286 -5.07 -8.66 -20.84
CA LYS A 286 -6.18 -9.45 -21.40
C LYS A 286 -5.93 -10.96 -21.29
N ASN A 287 -4.68 -11.36 -21.09
CA ASN A 287 -4.24 -12.75 -21.18
C ASN A 287 -3.87 -13.37 -19.83
N TYR A 288 -3.63 -12.53 -18.82
CA TYR A 288 -3.10 -12.95 -17.53
C TYR A 288 -3.90 -12.34 -16.38
N PRO A 289 -4.08 -13.06 -15.26
CA PRO A 289 -4.85 -12.58 -14.13
C PRO A 289 -4.13 -11.44 -13.39
N LYS A 290 -4.92 -10.60 -12.70
CA LYS A 290 -4.46 -9.38 -12.02
C LYS A 290 -3.31 -9.61 -11.05
N TRP A 291 -3.44 -10.62 -10.20
CA TRP A 291 -2.40 -10.99 -9.24
C TRP A 291 -1.08 -11.37 -9.94
N PHE A 292 -1.13 -12.01 -11.12
CA PHE A 292 0.07 -12.49 -11.79
C PHE A 292 0.86 -11.34 -12.38
N TYR A 293 0.24 -10.48 -13.19
CA TYR A 293 0.96 -9.36 -13.78
C TYR A 293 1.34 -8.29 -12.74
N PHE A 294 0.60 -8.19 -11.63
CA PHE A 294 1.03 -7.41 -10.46
C PHE A 294 2.38 -7.89 -9.95
N GLN A 295 2.47 -9.19 -9.64
CA GLN A 295 3.66 -9.77 -9.02
C GLN A 295 4.84 -9.82 -9.98
N CYS A 296 4.61 -10.12 -11.27
CA CYS A 296 5.65 -9.99 -12.30
C CYS A 296 6.22 -8.56 -12.34
N THR A 297 5.36 -7.53 -12.32
CA THR A 297 5.83 -6.14 -12.33
C THR A 297 6.58 -5.79 -11.04
N SER A 298 6.06 -6.21 -9.89
CA SER A 298 6.66 -5.97 -8.56
C SER A 298 8.01 -6.67 -8.39
N LEU A 299 8.20 -7.86 -8.97
CA LEU A 299 9.46 -8.61 -8.96
C LEU A 299 10.63 -7.79 -9.52
N HIS A 300 10.38 -7.03 -10.58
CA HIS A 300 11.41 -6.24 -11.27
C HIS A 300 11.60 -4.82 -10.70
N LEU A 301 10.81 -4.43 -9.70
CA LEU A 301 10.82 -3.08 -9.15
C LEU A 301 12.19 -2.67 -8.60
N GLU A 302 12.89 -3.58 -7.90
CA GLU A 302 14.21 -3.29 -7.34
C GLU A 302 15.27 -3.02 -8.43
N GLU A 303 15.25 -3.81 -9.51
CA GLU A 303 16.13 -3.58 -10.66
C GLU A 303 15.78 -2.25 -11.35
N PHE A 304 14.49 -1.95 -11.55
CA PHE A 304 14.07 -0.68 -12.11
C PHE A 304 14.49 0.53 -11.26
N GLN A 305 14.42 0.41 -9.94
CA GLN A 305 14.92 1.42 -9.01
C GLN A 305 16.44 1.60 -9.14
N ARG A 306 17.21 0.51 -9.29
CA ARG A 306 18.66 0.57 -9.54
C ARG A 306 18.98 1.26 -10.87
N ILE A 307 18.29 0.91 -11.95
CA ILE A 307 18.42 1.56 -13.26
C ILE A 307 18.12 3.07 -13.17
N ALA A 308 17.05 3.45 -12.46
CA ALA A 308 16.67 4.85 -12.29
C ALA A 308 17.72 5.63 -11.46
N ALA A 309 18.26 5.02 -10.40
CA ALA A 309 19.30 5.63 -9.56
C ALA A 309 20.62 5.85 -10.30
N GLY A 310 20.99 4.94 -11.21
CA GLY A 310 22.19 5.08 -12.05
C GLY A 310 22.14 6.27 -13.04
N LYS A 311 20.97 6.87 -13.27
CA LYS A 311 20.76 8.01 -14.17
C LYS A 311 20.65 9.36 -13.43
N ALA A 312 21.30 9.48 -12.27
CA ALA A 312 21.16 10.58 -11.29
C ALA A 312 21.31 12.02 -11.82
N VAL A 313 21.91 12.22 -13.01
CA VAL A 313 22.07 13.53 -13.65
C VAL A 313 20.76 14.06 -14.26
N THR A 314 19.79 13.17 -14.49
CA THR A 314 18.42 13.50 -14.93
C THR A 314 17.40 12.96 -13.91
N MET A 315 16.14 13.39 -13.97
CA MET A 315 15.08 12.68 -13.23
C MET A 315 15.11 11.19 -13.62
N GLY A 316 15.51 10.34 -12.68
CA GLY A 316 15.64 8.90 -12.90
C GLY A 316 14.33 8.32 -13.43
N HIS A 317 14.40 7.58 -14.53
CA HIS A 317 13.24 6.97 -15.17
C HIS A 317 13.61 5.66 -15.86
N ILE A 318 12.62 4.79 -16.01
CA ILE A 318 12.71 3.65 -16.90
C ILE A 318 12.08 3.96 -18.26
N LYS A 319 12.54 3.25 -19.28
CA LYS A 319 12.03 3.29 -20.64
C LYS A 319 11.32 1.98 -20.95
N ARG A 320 10.54 1.95 -22.04
CA ARG A 320 9.90 0.73 -22.56
C ARG A 320 10.90 -0.40 -22.83
N GLU A 321 12.13 -0.08 -23.22
CA GLU A 321 13.19 -1.08 -23.44
C GLU A 321 13.49 -1.90 -22.17
N HIS A 322 13.52 -1.27 -20.99
CA HIS A 322 13.77 -1.99 -19.74
C HIS A 322 12.60 -2.93 -19.40
N LEU A 323 11.35 -2.56 -19.72
CA LEU A 323 10.19 -3.45 -19.57
C LEU A 323 10.29 -4.65 -20.53
N ASN A 324 10.84 -4.45 -21.73
CA ASN A 324 11.02 -5.51 -22.71
C ASN A 324 12.19 -6.45 -22.35
N GLN A 325 13.15 -5.99 -21.56
CA GLN A 325 14.27 -6.78 -21.04
C GLN A 325 13.96 -7.47 -19.71
N ALA A 326 12.86 -7.12 -19.05
CA ALA A 326 12.43 -7.72 -17.80
C ALA A 326 11.60 -8.98 -18.07
N TYR A 327 12.21 -10.16 -17.94
CA TYR A 327 11.57 -11.45 -18.18
C TYR A 327 11.00 -12.09 -16.92
N SER A 328 9.88 -12.80 -17.06
CA SER A 328 9.29 -13.65 -16.04
C SER A 328 8.93 -15.02 -16.62
N ALA A 329 9.02 -16.04 -15.78
CA ALA A 329 8.60 -17.39 -16.14
C ALA A 329 7.07 -17.48 -16.08
N VAL A 330 6.47 -17.89 -17.19
CA VAL A 330 5.02 -17.93 -17.39
C VAL A 330 4.57 -19.37 -17.53
N PRO A 331 3.77 -19.91 -16.60
CA PRO A 331 3.27 -21.27 -16.71
C PRO A 331 2.15 -21.41 -17.75
N PRO A 332 1.73 -22.65 -18.05
CA PRO A 332 0.49 -22.91 -18.77
C PRO A 332 -0.72 -22.20 -18.14
N LYS A 333 -1.68 -21.80 -18.98
CA LYS A 333 -2.88 -21.05 -18.54
C LYS A 333 -3.72 -21.84 -17.54
N GLU A 334 -3.71 -23.14 -17.66
CA GLU A 334 -4.43 -24.12 -16.84
C GLU A 334 -3.92 -24.07 -15.40
N LEU A 335 -2.60 -23.98 -15.20
CA LEU A 335 -2.01 -23.77 -13.89
C LEU A 335 -2.43 -22.40 -13.33
N LEU A 336 -2.38 -21.32 -14.12
CA LEU A 336 -2.85 -20.00 -13.66
C LEU A 336 -4.31 -20.03 -13.19
N ARG A 337 -5.21 -20.71 -13.92
CA ARG A 337 -6.62 -20.86 -13.52
C ARG A 337 -6.77 -21.60 -12.19
N THR A 338 -5.97 -22.63 -11.94
CA THR A 338 -5.98 -23.33 -10.64
C THR A 338 -5.49 -22.42 -9.52
N LEU A 339 -4.44 -21.65 -9.79
CA LEU A 339 -3.85 -20.75 -8.80
C LEU A 339 -4.71 -19.51 -8.53
N ASP A 340 -5.66 -19.16 -9.41
CA ASP A 340 -6.65 -18.11 -9.16
C ASP A 340 -7.40 -18.35 -7.84
N MET A 341 -7.74 -19.61 -7.53
CA MET A 341 -8.43 -19.98 -6.29
C MET A 341 -7.62 -19.61 -5.02
N THR A 342 -6.31 -19.44 -5.15
CA THR A 342 -5.44 -19.01 -4.05
C THR A 342 -5.19 -17.51 -4.08
N PHE A 343 -4.80 -16.96 -5.23
CA PHE A 343 -4.34 -15.57 -5.32
C PHE A 343 -5.46 -14.54 -5.46
N VAL A 344 -6.58 -14.88 -6.10
CA VAL A 344 -7.72 -13.95 -6.25
C VAL A 344 -8.31 -13.59 -4.89
N PRO A 345 -8.64 -14.55 -3.99
CA PRO A 345 -9.15 -14.20 -2.66
C PRO A 345 -8.19 -13.34 -1.83
N LEU A 346 -6.88 -13.60 -1.93
CA LEU A 346 -5.87 -12.79 -1.24
C LEU A 346 -5.87 -11.35 -1.77
N LEU A 347 -5.89 -11.18 -3.09
CA LEU A 347 -5.90 -9.87 -3.74
C LEU A 347 -7.18 -9.09 -3.44
N ASP A 348 -8.34 -9.75 -3.54
CA ASP A 348 -9.63 -9.14 -3.26
C ASP A 348 -9.72 -8.72 -1.80
N ARG A 349 -9.21 -9.54 -0.88
CA ARG A 349 -9.15 -9.19 0.54
C ARG A 349 -8.24 -7.99 0.78
N VAL A 350 -7.06 -7.93 0.15
CA VAL A 350 -6.16 -6.76 0.22
C VAL A 350 -6.89 -5.49 -0.23
N ILE A 351 -7.57 -5.54 -1.38
CA ILE A 351 -8.33 -4.40 -1.92
C ILE A 351 -9.43 -3.99 -0.93
N ALA A 352 -10.25 -4.93 -0.49
CA ALA A 352 -11.36 -4.68 0.42
C ALA A 352 -10.88 -4.04 1.74
N THR A 353 -9.84 -4.59 2.38
CA THR A 353 -9.34 -4.06 3.65
C THR A 353 -8.65 -2.70 3.50
N ARG A 354 -8.06 -2.39 2.33
CA ARG A 354 -7.52 -1.05 2.04
C ARG A 354 -8.64 -0.03 1.84
N ILE A 355 -9.69 -0.37 1.11
CA ILE A 355 -10.87 0.48 0.92
C ILE A 355 -11.56 0.73 2.27
N GLU A 356 -11.75 -0.32 3.07
CA GLU A 356 -12.32 -0.21 4.42
C GLU A 356 -11.48 0.74 5.29
N ALA A 357 -10.16 0.57 5.33
CA ALA A 357 -9.27 1.46 6.09
C ALA A 357 -9.39 2.93 5.64
N LYS A 358 -9.52 3.18 4.33
CA LYS A 358 -9.76 4.53 3.78
C LYS A 358 -11.10 5.09 4.24
N ASN A 359 -12.17 4.31 4.16
CA ASN A 359 -13.52 4.74 4.55
C ASN A 359 -13.60 5.05 6.04
N LEU A 360 -13.02 4.20 6.89
CA LEU A 360 -12.93 4.44 8.34
C LEU A 360 -12.11 5.69 8.67
N ALA A 361 -11.01 5.94 7.94
CA ALA A 361 -10.24 7.16 8.11
C ALA A 361 -11.06 8.41 7.73
N SER A 362 -11.82 8.36 6.64
CA SER A 362 -12.72 9.45 6.22
C SER A 362 -13.84 9.67 7.24
N LEU A 363 -14.43 8.61 7.77
CA LEU A 363 -15.45 8.69 8.82
C LEU A 363 -14.88 9.34 10.08
N ARG A 364 -13.71 8.88 10.56
CA ARG A 364 -13.02 9.46 11.71
C ARG A 364 -12.78 10.96 11.53
N ASP A 365 -12.25 11.34 10.37
CA ASP A 365 -11.92 12.74 10.07
C ASP A 365 -13.18 13.62 9.94
N THR A 366 -14.33 13.02 9.59
CA THR A 366 -15.64 13.70 9.56
C THR A 366 -16.29 13.81 10.94
N LEU A 367 -16.15 12.79 11.79
CA LEU A 367 -16.74 12.76 13.13
C LEU A 367 -16.03 13.68 14.11
N LEU A 368 -14.70 13.76 14.04
CA LEU A 368 -13.89 14.56 14.95
C LEU A 368 -14.38 16.02 15.10
N PRO A 369 -14.52 16.82 14.03
CA PRO A 369 -14.96 18.21 14.16
C PRO A 369 -16.42 18.34 14.68
N LYS A 370 -17.30 17.41 14.29
CA LYS A 370 -18.71 17.41 14.71
C LYS A 370 -18.88 17.06 16.19
N LEU A 371 -18.05 16.15 16.69
CA LEU A 371 -17.99 15.77 18.11
C LEU A 371 -17.38 16.89 18.97
N LEU A 372 -16.34 17.56 18.48
CA LEU A 372 -15.71 18.68 19.18
C LEU A 372 -16.63 19.91 19.28
N SER A 373 -17.41 20.18 18.24
CA SER A 373 -18.35 21.31 18.20
C SER A 373 -19.70 21.02 18.89
N GLY A 374 -19.95 19.77 19.29
CA GLY A 374 -21.25 19.33 19.83
C GLY A 374 -22.37 19.26 18.78
N GLN A 375 -22.07 19.44 17.49
CA GLN A 375 -23.03 19.31 16.39
C GLN A 375 -23.55 17.89 16.21
N LEU A 376 -22.78 16.89 16.64
CA LEU A 376 -23.18 15.49 16.65
C LEU A 376 -23.24 14.99 18.09
N ARG A 377 -24.39 14.45 18.48
CA ARG A 377 -24.53 13.84 19.81
C ARG A 377 -23.76 12.52 19.84
N ILE A 378 -23.24 12.23 21.02
CA ILE A 378 -22.49 11.02 21.35
C ILE A 378 -23.20 9.72 20.91
N PRO A 379 -24.50 9.50 21.18
CA PRO A 379 -25.18 8.28 20.76
C PRO A 379 -25.30 8.14 19.24
N ASP A 380 -25.51 9.25 18.53
CA ASP A 380 -25.63 9.26 17.07
C ASP A 380 -24.28 8.94 16.41
N ALA A 381 -23.17 9.43 16.99
CA ALA A 381 -21.83 9.08 16.55
C ALA A 381 -21.52 7.58 16.75
N GLN A 382 -22.05 6.98 17.81
CA GLN A 382 -21.87 5.56 18.07
C GLN A 382 -22.59 4.69 17.06
N ALA A 383 -23.86 5.01 16.79
CA ALA A 383 -24.63 4.31 15.78
C ALA A 383 -23.93 4.34 14.42
N ALA A 384 -23.37 5.49 14.03
CA ALA A 384 -22.60 5.63 12.78
C ALA A 384 -21.33 4.76 12.76
N VAL A 385 -20.64 4.61 13.90
CA VAL A 385 -19.47 3.73 14.01
C VAL A 385 -19.88 2.26 14.00
N ASP A 386 -20.92 1.89 14.73
CA ASP A 386 -21.41 0.51 14.76
C ASP A 386 -21.90 0.07 13.38
N GLU A 387 -22.64 0.93 12.67
CA GLU A 387 -23.04 0.68 11.28
C GLU A 387 -21.83 0.50 10.37
N ALA A 388 -20.82 1.37 10.48
CA ALA A 388 -19.60 1.26 9.68
C ALA A 388 -18.76 0.01 10.00
N LEU A 389 -18.85 -0.53 11.22
CA LEU A 389 -18.18 -1.76 11.62
C LEU A 389 -18.97 -3.03 11.27
N VAL A 390 -20.30 -2.93 11.09
CA VAL A 390 -21.20 -4.05 10.79
C VAL A 390 -21.49 -4.17 9.29
N ALA A 391 -21.50 -3.07 8.53
CA ALA A 391 -21.83 -3.06 7.11
C ALA A 391 -20.74 -3.66 6.20
N ILE A 392 -19.74 -4.35 6.75
CA ILE A 392 -18.50 -4.74 6.06
C ILE A 392 -18.10 -6.19 6.34
#